data_AF-A0A317YHJ6-F1
#
_entry.id   AF-A0A317YHJ6-F1
#
_cell.length_a   1.000
_cell.length_b   1.000
_cell.length_c   1.000
_cell.angle_alpha   90.00
_cell.angle_beta   90.00
_cell.angle_gamma   90.00
#
_symmetry.space_group_name_H-M   'P 1'
#
loop_
_entity.id
_entity.type
_entity.pdbx_description
1 polymer ?
#
loop_
_entity_poly.entity_id
_entity_poly.type
_entity_poly.pdbx_seq_one_letter_code
_entity_poly.pdbx_strand_id
1 'polypeptide(L)'
;MASSQGELVPPWLKSLPLAPEFRPTVAEFADPIAYLLKIEPVAVPFGICKIVPSLPLPSKRTTLGNLSRSFVALHPDDPTPTFPTRHQ
;
A
#
# COMPACT_ATOMS: atom_id res chain seq x y z
N MET A 1 -12.24 21.98 32.97
CA MET A 1 -10.89 22.04 32.36
C MET A 1 -10.99 21.38 31.00
N ALA A 2 -10.65 22.10 29.93
CA ALA A 2 -10.96 21.71 28.56
C ALA A 2 -10.10 20.53 28.09
N SER A 3 -10.75 19.51 27.55
CA SER A 3 -10.12 18.37 26.89
C SER A 3 -9.57 18.79 25.54
N SER A 4 -8.25 18.93 25.41
CA SER A 4 -7.56 19.12 24.13
C SER A 4 -7.48 17.79 23.37
N GLN A 5 -8.58 17.39 22.75
CA GLN A 5 -8.60 16.43 21.65
C GLN A 5 -8.09 17.16 20.40
N GLY A 6 -6.78 17.17 20.19
CA GLY A 6 -6.16 17.82 19.05
C GLY A 6 -4.71 17.41 18.95
N GLU A 7 -4.37 16.69 17.88
CA GLU A 7 -3.04 16.21 17.49
C GLU A 7 -2.67 14.79 17.96
N LEU A 8 -3.33 13.77 17.39
CA LEU A 8 -2.90 12.36 17.50
C LEU A 8 -1.64 12.02 16.66
N VAL A 9 -1.07 13.01 15.96
CA VAL A 9 0.06 12.82 15.04
C VAL A 9 1.25 13.59 15.61
N PRO A 10 2.34 12.90 16.00
CA PRO A 10 3.54 13.57 16.49
C PRO A 10 4.10 14.58 15.46
N PRO A 11 4.59 15.76 15.89
CA PRO A 11 5.12 16.77 14.97
C PRO A 11 6.24 16.27 14.05
N TRP A 12 7.09 15.35 14.52
CA TRP A 12 8.16 14.76 13.71
C TRP A 12 7.64 13.95 12.51
N LEU A 13 6.44 13.35 12.63
CA LEU A 13 5.82 12.57 11.56
C LEU A 13 5.33 13.48 10.43
N LYS A 14 4.92 14.72 10.76
CA LYS A 14 4.55 15.74 9.76
C LYS A 14 5.76 16.28 8.99
N SER A 15 6.95 16.22 9.58
CA SER A 15 8.21 16.67 8.97
C SER A 15 8.94 15.60 8.16
N LEU A 16 8.46 14.35 8.16
CA LEU A 16 9.09 13.29 7.38
C LEU A 16 8.97 13.57 5.87
N PRO A 17 10.05 13.38 5.10
CA PRO A 17 10.01 13.57 3.66
C PRO A 17 9.08 12.53 3.02
N LEU A 18 8.30 12.97 2.04
CA LEU A 18 7.45 12.08 1.27
C LEU A 18 8.28 11.24 0.30
N ALA A 19 7.96 9.96 0.22
CA ALA A 19 8.49 9.09 -0.82
C ALA A 19 7.91 9.48 -2.20
N PRO A 20 8.63 9.21 -3.30
CA PRO A 20 8.14 9.45 -4.64
C PRO A 20 6.84 8.68 -4.91
N GLU A 21 5.88 9.35 -5.55
CA GLU A 21 4.66 8.73 -6.07
C GLU A 21 4.70 8.71 -7.60
N PHE A 22 4.56 7.52 -8.17
CA PHE A 22 4.56 7.29 -9.61
C PHE A 22 3.18 6.86 -10.09
N ARG A 23 2.74 7.41 -11.23
CA ARG A 23 1.45 7.13 -11.86
C ARG A 23 1.66 6.66 -13.31
N PRO A 24 2.09 5.40 -13.52
CA PRO A 24 2.32 4.87 -14.86
C PRO A 24 1.05 4.94 -15.69
N THR A 25 1.20 5.19 -16.99
CA THR A 25 0.14 4.93 -17.96
C THR A 25 -0.09 3.42 -18.13
N VAL A 26 -1.21 3.05 -18.74
CA VAL A 26 -1.53 1.62 -19.02
C VAL A 26 -0.43 0.97 -19.86
N ALA A 27 0.15 1.70 -20.83
CA ALA A 27 1.21 1.20 -21.68
C ALA A 27 2.54 1.01 -20.91
N GLU A 28 2.87 1.96 -20.02
CA GLU A 28 4.08 1.85 -19.19
C GLU A 28 3.98 0.72 -18.16
N PHE A 29 2.79 0.46 -17.65
CA PHE A 29 2.56 -0.61 -16.69
C PHE A 29 2.30 -1.99 -17.31
N ALA A 30 2.32 -2.08 -18.65
CA ALA A 30 2.20 -3.36 -19.36
C ALA A 30 3.42 -4.26 -19.11
N ASP A 31 4.60 -3.67 -18.91
CA ASP A 31 5.81 -4.36 -18.43
C ASP A 31 6.24 -3.77 -17.08
N PRO A 32 5.80 -4.37 -15.96
CA PRO A 32 6.13 -3.87 -14.62
C PRO A 32 7.63 -3.88 -14.31
N ILE A 33 8.39 -4.82 -14.87
CA ILE A 33 9.83 -4.93 -14.59
C ILE A 33 10.58 -3.81 -15.31
N ALA A 34 10.27 -3.57 -16.58
CA ALA A 34 10.83 -2.43 -17.31
C ALA A 34 10.47 -1.09 -16.66
N TYR A 35 9.24 -0.97 -16.14
CA TYR A 35 8.82 0.23 -15.43
C TYR A 35 9.59 0.47 -14.12
N LEU A 36 9.82 -0.58 -13.32
CA LEU A 36 10.64 -0.49 -12.11
C LEU A 36 12.06 -0.02 -12.41
N LEU A 37 12.70 -0.60 -13.44
CA LEU A 37 14.04 -0.20 -13.89
C LEU A 37 14.08 1.25 -14.40
N LYS A 38 13.01 1.72 -15.05
CA LYS A 38 12.88 3.10 -15.51
C LYS A 38 12.85 4.09 -14.35
N ILE A 39 12.14 3.77 -13.26
CA ILE A 39 11.97 4.68 -12.10
C ILE A 39 13.06 4.52 -11.04
N GLU A 40 13.85 3.45 -11.08
CA GLU A 40 14.90 3.12 -10.11
C GLU A 40 15.84 4.30 -9.82
N PRO A 41 16.40 5.03 -10.80
CA PRO A 41 17.34 6.12 -10.52
C PRO A 41 16.76 7.24 -9.65
N VAL A 42 15.43 7.42 -9.68
CA VAL A 42 14.70 8.42 -8.89
C VAL A 42 14.25 7.85 -7.54
N ALA A 43 13.91 6.56 -7.49
CA ALA A 43 13.37 5.91 -6.30
C ALA A 43 14.44 5.44 -5.30
N VAL A 44 15.61 5.01 -5.80
CA VAL A 44 16.70 4.44 -4.99
C VAL A 44 17.12 5.32 -3.81
N PRO A 45 17.29 6.65 -3.95
CA PRO A 45 17.69 7.51 -2.83
C PRO A 45 16.71 7.51 -1.66
N PHE A 46 15.44 7.17 -1.89
CA PHE A 46 14.39 7.14 -0.87
C PHE A 46 14.22 5.75 -0.25
N GLY A 47 14.74 4.69 -0.87
CA GLY A 47 14.58 3.29 -0.44
C GLY A 47 13.16 2.71 -0.57
N ILE A 48 12.13 3.56 -0.61
CA ILE A 48 10.73 3.21 -0.84
C ILE A 48 10.09 4.17 -1.85
N CYS A 49 9.12 3.68 -2.62
CA CYS A 49 8.27 4.50 -3.47
C CYS A 49 6.85 3.93 -3.52
N LYS A 50 5.90 4.77 -3.95
CA LYS A 50 4.51 4.37 -4.16
C LYS A 50 4.21 4.36 -5.65
N ILE A 51 3.71 3.25 -6.18
CA ILE A 51 3.23 3.14 -7.55
C ILE A 51 1.70 3.04 -7.51
N VAL A 52 1.02 4.00 -8.12
CA VAL A 52 -0.44 4.01 -8.23
C VAL A 52 -0.82 3.56 -9.64
N PRO A 53 -1.40 2.36 -9.82
CA PRO A 53 -1.83 1.89 -11.13
C PRO A 53 -2.84 2.86 -11.76
N SER A 54 -2.78 3.06 -13.08
CA SER A 54 -3.79 3.83 -13.82
C SER A 54 -5.12 3.10 -13.99
N LEU A 55 -5.25 1.87 -13.47
CA LEU A 55 -6.47 1.09 -13.53
C LEU A 55 -7.55 1.69 -12.60
N PRO A 56 -8.83 1.61 -12.97
CA PRO A 56 -9.91 2.06 -12.11
C PRO A 56 -9.90 1.30 -10.79
N LEU A 57 -10.24 2.01 -9.70
CA LEU A 57 -10.30 1.39 -8.38
C LEU A 57 -11.37 0.29 -8.37
N PRO A 58 -11.07 -0.90 -7.83
CA PRO A 58 -12.07 -1.93 -7.66
C PRO A 58 -13.15 -1.49 -6.65
N SER A 59 -14.37 -2.00 -6.83
CA SER A 59 -15.45 -1.74 -5.88
C SER A 59 -15.13 -2.32 -4.50
N LYS A 60 -15.63 -1.70 -3.42
CA LYS A 60 -15.45 -2.19 -2.04
C LYS A 60 -15.86 -3.67 -1.88
N ARG A 61 -16.96 -4.07 -2.52
CA ARG A 61 -17.47 -5.45 -2.51
C ARG A 61 -16.49 -6.41 -3.16
N THR A 62 -15.95 -6.04 -4.32
CA THR A 62 -14.94 -6.83 -5.04
C THR A 62 -13.66 -6.97 -4.23
N THR A 63 -13.18 -5.86 -3.66
CA THR A 63 -11.96 -5.84 -2.83
C THR A 63 -12.09 -6.75 -1.62
N LEU A 64 -13.20 -6.65 -0.87
CA LEU A 64 -13.43 -7.49 0.30
C LEU A 64 -13.58 -8.96 -0.09
N GLY A 65 -14.30 -9.27 -1.16
CA GLY A 65 -14.44 -10.64 -1.65
C GLY A 65 -13.11 -11.27 -2.07
N ASN A 66 -12.23 -10.51 -2.72
CA ASN A 66 -10.86 -10.94 -3.03
C ASN A 66 -10.07 -11.22 -1.75
N LEU A 67 -10.15 -10.31 -0.77
CA LEU A 67 -9.42 -10.43 0.49
C LEU A 67 -9.85 -11.67 1.28
N SER A 68 -11.15 -11.91 1.41
CA SER A 68 -11.68 -13.13 2.06
C SER A 68 -11.19 -14.40 1.36
N ARG A 69 -11.17 -14.42 0.02
CA ARG A 69 -10.59 -15.55 -0.73
C ARG A 69 -9.11 -15.76 -0.43
N SER A 70 -8.33 -14.68 -0.35
CA SER A 70 -6.91 -14.78 -0.01
C SER A 70 -6.69 -15.32 1.40
N PHE A 71 -7.50 -14.92 2.39
CA PHE A 71 -7.41 -15.47 3.74
C PHE A 71 -7.74 -16.96 3.80
N VAL A 72 -8.82 -17.37 3.13
CA VAL A 72 -9.19 -18.80 3.02
C VAL A 72 -8.09 -19.61 2.33
N ALA A 73 -7.44 -19.06 1.31
CA ALA A 73 -6.34 -19.73 0.63
C ALA A 73 -5.10 -19.93 1.52
N LEU A 74 -4.87 -19.07 2.52
CA LEU A 74 -3.79 -19.21 3.49
C LEU A 74 -4.11 -20.24 4.58
N HIS A 75 -5.38 -20.35 4.97
CA HIS A 75 -5.85 -21.23 6.03
C HIS A 75 -7.09 -22.01 5.56
N PRO A 76 -6.91 -23.08 4.77
CA PRO A 76 -8.04 -23.84 4.20
C PRO A 76 -8.88 -24.54 5.28
N ASP A 77 -8.26 -24.89 6.42
CA ASP A 77 -8.89 -25.63 7.51
C ASP A 77 -9.39 -24.74 8.66
N ASP A 78 -9.08 -23.44 8.64
CA ASP A 78 -9.51 -22.49 9.66
C ASP A 78 -10.31 -21.34 9.01
N PRO A 79 -11.64 -21.31 9.19
CA PRO A 79 -12.48 -20.26 8.61
C PRO A 79 -12.32 -18.91 9.32
N THR A 80 -11.54 -18.82 10.39
CA THR A 80 -11.33 -17.56 11.11
C THR A 80 -10.30 -16.68 10.38
N PRO A 81 -10.64 -15.42 10.03
CA PRO A 81 -9.69 -14.51 9.41
C PRO A 81 -8.65 -14.08 10.44
N THR A 82 -7.54 -14.80 10.51
CA THR A 82 -6.42 -14.45 11.37
C THR A 82 -5.45 -13.55 10.61
N PHE A 83 -5.28 -12.32 11.08
CA PHE A 83 -4.19 -11.48 10.63
C PHE A 83 -2.90 -12.02 11.24
N PRO A 84 -1.83 -12.26 10.45
CA PRO A 84 -0.57 -12.74 11.00
C PRO A 84 0.00 -11.66 11.93
N THR A 85 -0.06 -11.90 13.23
CA THR A 85 0.63 -11.07 14.21
C THR A 85 2.13 -11.32 14.07
N ARG A 86 2.86 -10.36 13.50
CA ARG A 86 4.32 -10.41 13.48
C ARG A 86 4.82 -10.15 14.91
N HIS A 87 5.25 -11.19 15.61
CA HIS A 87 6.00 -11.04 16.85
C HIS A 87 7.31 -10.31 16.52
N GLN A 88 7.50 -9.12 17.10
CA GLN A 88 8.76 -8.39 17.09
C GLN A 88 9.69 -8.91 18.18
#